data_AF-A0AAV2WHD4-F1
#
_entry.id   AF-A0AAV2WHD4-F1
#
_cell.length_a   1.000
_cell.length_b   1.000
_cell.length_c   1.000
_cell.angle_alpha   90.00
_cell.angle_beta   90.00
_cell.angle_gamma   90.00
#
_symmetry.space_group_name_H-M   'P 1'
#
loop_
_entity.id
_entity.type
_entity.pdbx_description
1 polymer ?
#
loop_
_entity_poly.entity_id
_entity_poly.type
_entity_poly.pdbx_seq_one_letter_code
_entity_poly.pdbx_strand_id
1 'polypeptide(L)'
;MSAPQPVAPVYDDGMVLLDRQAITLRRYHFPSGTSKVIPLRAVRSYRAESLGLITERFRIWGSTDPRRWMPLDIWRPIKSTLVVLDVPGTQPAPAFTPLRPTEFVSVLDELLGG
;
A
#
# COMPACT_ATOMS: atom_id res chain seq x y z
N MET A 1 29.01 10.76 2.06
CA MET A 1 27.76 10.07 2.46
C MET A 1 27.36 9.18 1.30
N SER A 2 27.52 7.86 1.40
CA SER A 2 27.01 6.95 0.35
C SER A 2 25.48 6.97 0.37
N ALA A 3 24.86 7.11 -0.79
CA ALA A 3 23.44 6.85 -0.94
C ALA A 3 23.15 5.39 -0.54
N PRO A 4 22.02 5.10 0.14
CA PRO A 4 21.61 3.73 0.38
C PRO A 4 21.50 3.01 -0.98
N GLN A 5 22.19 1.87 -1.10
CA GLN A 5 22.10 1.00 -2.26
C GLN A 5 20.64 0.54 -2.40
N PRO A 6 20.03 0.60 -3.60
CA PRO A 6 18.66 0.13 -3.79
C PRO A 6 18.64 -1.38 -3.52
N VAL A 7 17.87 -1.80 -2.52
CA VAL A 7 17.53 -3.21 -2.32
C VAL A 7 16.62 -3.63 -3.48
N ALA A 8 16.90 -4.78 -4.09
CA ALA A 8 16.04 -5.28 -5.15
C ALA A 8 14.61 -5.51 -4.59
N PRO A 9 13.56 -5.05 -5.29
CA PRO A 9 12.19 -5.24 -4.82
C PRO A 9 11.84 -6.72 -4.83
N VAL A 10 11.14 -7.16 -3.78
CA VAL A 10 10.56 -8.51 -3.74
C VAL A 10 9.20 -8.51 -4.47
N TYR A 11 8.53 -7.36 -4.50
CA TYR A 11 7.34 -7.10 -5.29
C TYR A 11 7.34 -5.65 -5.83
N ASP A 12 6.99 -5.46 -7.10
CA ASP A 12 6.69 -4.15 -7.69
C ASP A 12 5.61 -4.30 -8.76
N ASP A 13 4.50 -3.57 -8.64
CA ASP A 13 3.42 -3.52 -9.62
C ASP A 13 3.25 -2.16 -10.32
N GLY A 14 4.24 -1.29 -10.18
CA GLY A 14 4.23 0.05 -10.73
C GLY A 14 3.59 1.11 -9.82
N MET A 15 2.75 0.72 -8.85
CA MET A 15 2.09 1.60 -7.87
C MET A 15 2.48 1.28 -6.43
N VAL A 16 2.71 0.00 -6.15
CA VAL A 16 3.10 -0.54 -4.86
C VAL A 16 4.42 -1.28 -5.06
N LEU A 17 5.43 -0.85 -4.31
CA LEU A 17 6.71 -1.54 -4.21
C LEU A 17 6.87 -2.06 -2.79
N LEU A 18 7.37 -3.28 -2.66
CA LEU A 18 7.67 -3.92 -1.39
C LEU A 18 9.06 -4.57 -1.49
N ASP A 19 9.93 -4.16 -0.57
CA ASP A 19 11.25 -4.73 -0.36
C ASP A 19 11.43 -5.11 1.11
N ARG A 20 12.62 -5.59 1.48
CA ARG A 20 12.92 -6.04 2.85
C ARG A 20 12.93 -4.92 3.90
N GLN A 21 12.82 -3.66 3.50
CA GLN A 21 12.87 -2.50 4.39
C GLN A 21 11.52 -1.80 4.51
N ALA A 22 10.78 -1.66 3.42
CA ALA A 22 9.58 -0.83 3.38
C ALA A 22 8.55 -1.22 2.31
N ILE A 23 7.32 -0.76 2.55
CA ILE A 23 6.27 -0.63 1.53
C ILE A 23 6.33 0.81 0.99
N THR A 24 6.47 0.97 -0.31
CA THR A 24 6.41 2.26 -1.00
C THR A 24 5.13 2.36 -1.81
N LEU A 25 4.25 3.29 -1.42
CA LEU A 25 3.01 3.61 -2.12
C LEU A 25 3.25 4.83 -3.01
N ARG A 26 3.29 4.64 -4.32
CA ARG A 26 3.50 5.73 -5.29
C ARG A 26 2.23 6.57 -5.43
N ARG A 27 2.40 7.86 -5.72
CA ARG A 27 1.30 8.83 -5.92
C ARG A 27 0.35 8.89 -4.71
N TYR A 28 0.89 8.76 -3.50
CA TYR A 28 0.10 8.76 -2.27
C TYR A 28 -0.40 10.15 -1.91
N HIS A 29 0.50 11.14 -1.97
CA HIS A 29 0.15 12.53 -1.71
C HIS A 29 -0.23 13.18 -3.04
N PHE A 30 -1.40 13.78 -3.10
CA PHE A 30 -1.87 14.56 -4.24
C PHE A 30 -2.15 15.99 -3.77
N PRO A 31 -1.81 17.03 -4.56
CA PRO A 31 -1.42 16.99 -5.97
C PRO A 31 0.06 16.70 -6.26
N SER A 32 0.93 16.66 -5.27
CA SER A 32 2.39 16.54 -5.48
C SER A 32 2.83 15.23 -6.16
N GLY A 33 2.02 14.18 -6.12
CA GLY A 33 2.33 12.86 -6.68
C GLY A 33 3.40 12.10 -5.90
N THR A 34 3.83 12.59 -4.73
CA THR A 34 4.94 11.98 -3.99
C THR A 34 4.53 10.66 -3.35
N SER A 35 5.49 9.77 -3.24
CA SER A 35 5.30 8.47 -2.59
C SER A 35 5.15 8.62 -1.08
N LYS A 36 4.46 7.66 -0.47
CA LYS A 36 4.55 7.39 0.96
C LYS A 36 5.38 6.14 1.17
N VAL A 37 6.42 6.24 1.99
CA VAL A 37 7.29 5.11 2.36
C VAL A 37 6.94 4.71 3.79
N ILE A 38 6.66 3.42 3.98
CA ILE A 38 6.20 2.85 5.25
C ILE A 38 7.18 1.74 5.62
N PRO A 39 8.06 1.96 6.62
CA PRO A 39 9.00 0.94 7.05
C PRO A 39 8.26 -0.32 7.53
N LEU A 40 8.73 -1.51 7.15
CA LEU A 40 8.11 -2.77 7.57
C LEU A 40 8.07 -2.92 9.09
N ARG A 41 9.14 -2.50 9.78
CA ARG A 41 9.22 -2.45 11.25
C ARG A 41 8.14 -1.59 11.92
N ALA A 42 7.50 -0.68 11.17
CA ALA A 42 6.43 0.16 11.69
C ALA A 42 5.04 -0.44 11.44
N VAL A 43 4.94 -1.50 10.64
CA VAL A 43 3.69 -2.23 10.38
C VAL A 43 3.48 -3.21 11.52
N ARG A 44 2.45 -2.97 12.33
CA ARG A 44 2.08 -3.86 13.45
C ARG A 44 1.24 -5.05 12.96
N SER A 45 0.33 -4.77 12.03
CA SER A 45 -0.54 -5.76 11.41
C SER A 45 -1.08 -5.19 10.10
N TYR A 46 -1.77 -6.03 9.32
CA TYR A 46 -2.50 -5.57 8.15
C TYR A 46 -3.81 -6.36 8.00
N ARG A 47 -4.74 -5.81 7.22
CA ARG A 47 -5.94 -6.51 6.74
C ARG A 47 -5.97 -6.49 5.22
N ALA A 48 -6.28 -7.63 4.62
CA ALA A 48 -6.55 -7.76 3.19
C ALA A 48 -8.02 -8.17 3.01
N GLU A 49 -8.82 -7.29 2.44
CA GLU A 49 -10.27 -7.47 2.31
C GLU A 49 -10.68 -7.36 0.84
N SER A 50 -11.70 -8.10 0.43
CA SER A 50 -12.27 -7.93 -0.92
C SER A 50 -12.88 -6.54 -1.05
N LEU A 51 -12.49 -5.81 -2.10
CA LEU A 51 -13.24 -4.65 -2.58
C LEU A 51 -14.55 -5.20 -3.15
N GLY A 52 -15.58 -5.36 -2.30
CA GLY A 52 -16.92 -5.69 -2.77
C GLY A 52 -17.46 -4.64 -3.77
N LEU A 53 -18.76 -4.66 -4.07
CA LEU A 53 -19.46 -3.64 -4.89
C LEU A 53 -19.49 -2.22 -4.25
N ILE A 54 -18.55 -1.93 -3.35
CA ILE A 54 -18.45 -0.70 -2.58
C ILE A 54 -18.02 0.44 -3.52
N THR A 55 -18.68 1.60 -3.38
CA THR A 55 -18.43 2.86 -4.11
C THR A 55 -16.96 3.30 -4.15
N GLU A 56 -16.15 2.86 -3.18
CA GLU A 56 -14.70 3.10 -3.10
C GLU A 56 -13.91 2.55 -4.29
N ARG A 57 -14.40 1.51 -4.98
CA ARG A 57 -13.75 0.95 -6.19
C ARG A 57 -13.65 1.99 -7.32
N PHE A 58 -14.64 2.86 -7.47
CA PHE A 58 -14.66 3.92 -8.49
C PHE A 58 -14.01 5.22 -8.02
N ARG A 59 -13.70 5.34 -6.71
CA ARG A 59 -12.97 6.48 -6.17
C ARG A 59 -11.49 6.26 -6.42
N ILE A 60 -10.94 6.95 -7.41
CA ILE A 60 -9.54 6.81 -7.81
C ILE A 60 -8.55 7.43 -6.82
N TRP A 61 -8.97 8.30 -5.89
CA TRP A 61 -8.09 8.92 -4.89
C TRP A 61 -8.78 9.17 -3.55
N GLY A 62 -8.02 9.05 -2.46
CA GLY A 62 -8.55 9.20 -1.10
C GLY A 62 -9.49 8.05 -0.73
N SER A 63 -10.28 8.28 0.31
CA SER A 63 -11.26 7.34 0.87
C SER A 63 -12.43 8.14 1.46
N THR A 64 -13.66 7.61 1.40
CA THR A 64 -14.78 8.15 2.21
C THR A 64 -14.81 7.63 3.63
N ASP A 65 -14.10 6.54 3.92
CA ASP A 65 -13.88 6.12 5.29
C ASP A 65 -12.73 6.98 5.87
N PRO A 66 -12.99 7.86 6.86
CA PRO A 66 -11.97 8.73 7.44
C PRO A 66 -10.89 7.96 8.20
N ARG A 67 -11.10 6.66 8.47
CA ARG A 67 -10.13 5.81 9.18
C ARG A 67 -8.99 5.37 8.28
N ARG A 68 -9.12 5.50 6.96
CA ARG A 68 -8.09 5.06 6.00
C ARG A 68 -7.88 6.07 4.88
N TRP A 69 -6.70 6.07 4.27
CA TRP A 69 -6.38 6.94 3.15
C TRP A 69 -5.66 6.16 2.05
N MET A 70 -6.00 6.46 0.80
CA MET A 70 -5.52 5.70 -0.36
C MET A 70 -4.81 6.59 -1.39
N PRO A 71 -3.77 6.07 -2.07
CA PRO A 71 -3.07 6.80 -3.14
C PRO A 71 -3.98 7.06 -4.34
N LEU A 72 -3.53 7.90 -5.27
CA LEU A 72 -4.20 8.06 -6.56
C LEU A 72 -3.94 6.81 -7.41
N ASP A 73 -4.98 6.05 -7.70
CA ASP A 73 -4.95 4.80 -8.44
C ASP A 73 -6.08 4.75 -9.49
N ILE A 74 -5.74 5.15 -10.72
CA ILE A 74 -6.67 5.14 -11.85
C ILE A 74 -7.13 3.73 -12.25
N TRP A 75 -6.35 2.71 -11.87
CA TRP A 75 -6.63 1.31 -12.17
C TRP A 75 -7.42 0.62 -11.04
N ARG A 76 -7.75 1.32 -9.95
CA ARG A 76 -8.55 0.78 -8.85
C ARG A 76 -9.86 0.09 -9.28
N PRO A 77 -10.60 0.56 -10.31
CA PRO A 77 -11.84 -0.09 -10.73
C PRO A 77 -11.69 -1.56 -11.12
N ILE A 78 -10.51 -1.97 -11.62
CA ILE A 78 -10.24 -3.36 -12.02
C ILE A 78 -9.58 -4.20 -10.91
N LYS A 79 -9.22 -3.58 -9.77
CA LYS A 79 -8.58 -4.28 -8.65
C LYS A 79 -9.62 -4.88 -7.71
N SER A 80 -9.24 -5.99 -7.06
CA SER A 80 -10.16 -6.82 -6.27
C SER A 80 -9.96 -6.73 -4.77
N THR A 81 -8.80 -6.26 -4.30
CA THR A 81 -8.41 -6.37 -2.90
C THR A 81 -7.92 -5.04 -2.36
N LEU A 82 -8.43 -4.66 -1.19
CA LEU A 82 -7.97 -3.54 -0.39
C LEU A 82 -7.06 -4.06 0.72
N VAL A 83 -5.85 -3.53 0.80
CA VAL A 83 -4.94 -3.71 1.92
C VAL A 83 -5.00 -2.48 2.81
N VAL A 84 -5.17 -2.68 4.11
CA VAL A 84 -5.12 -1.61 5.13
C VAL A 84 -4.03 -1.96 6.14
N LEU A 85 -3.08 -1.05 6.33
CA LEU A 85 -1.98 -1.24 7.27
C LEU A 85 -2.32 -0.64 8.64
N ASP A 86 -2.01 -1.38 9.70
CA ASP A 86 -1.94 -0.85 11.06
C ASP A 86 -0.52 -0.36 11.33
N VAL A 87 -0.36 0.97 11.31
CA VAL A 87 0.91 1.65 11.55
C VAL A 87 0.69 2.62 12.72
N PRO A 88 1.21 2.30 13.93
CA PRO A 88 1.06 3.17 15.10
C PRO A 88 1.49 4.61 14.83
N GLY A 89 0.67 5.57 15.27
CA GLY A 89 0.92 7.00 15.06
C GLY A 89 0.61 7.53 13.66
N THR A 90 0.12 6.69 12.73
CA THR A 90 -0.32 7.13 11.40
C THR A 90 -1.84 7.09 11.30
N GLN A 91 -2.47 8.27 11.26
CA GLN A 91 -3.89 8.42 10.99
C GLN A 91 -4.11 9.47 9.89
N PRO A 92 -4.96 9.20 8.88
CA PRO A 92 -5.67 7.94 8.62
C PRO A 92 -4.74 6.76 8.30
N ALA A 93 -5.20 5.53 8.52
CA ALA A 93 -4.45 4.31 8.24
C ALA A 93 -4.10 4.22 6.73
N PRO A 94 -2.84 3.93 6.35
CA PRO A 94 -2.49 3.78 4.95
C PRO A 94 -3.20 2.58 4.35
N ALA A 95 -3.91 2.79 3.25
CA ALA A 95 -4.60 1.73 2.52
C ALA A 95 -4.31 1.81 1.02
N PHE A 96 -4.30 0.68 0.34
CA PHE A 96 -3.95 0.61 -1.08
C PHE A 96 -4.44 -0.69 -1.73
N THR A 97 -4.34 -0.72 -3.05
CA THR A 97 -4.88 -1.78 -3.89
C THR A 97 -3.75 -2.35 -4.74
N PRO A 98 -3.09 -3.44 -4.32
CA PRO A 98 -2.07 -4.09 -5.15
C PRO A 98 -2.71 -4.67 -6.41
N LEU A 99 -1.98 -4.65 -7.52
CA LEU A 99 -2.43 -5.23 -8.78
C LEU A 99 -2.50 -6.76 -8.72
N ARG A 100 -1.54 -7.39 -8.04
CA ARG A 100 -1.43 -8.84 -7.86
C ARG A 100 -1.56 -9.16 -6.37
N PRO A 101 -2.78 -9.19 -5.81
CA PRO A 101 -2.99 -9.22 -4.37
C PRO A 101 -2.46 -10.48 -3.70
N THR A 102 -2.60 -11.65 -4.32
CA THR A 102 -2.09 -12.93 -3.77
C THR A 102 -0.57 -12.92 -3.65
N GLU A 103 0.12 -12.44 -4.69
CA GLU A 103 1.58 -12.30 -4.68
C GLU A 103 2.03 -11.30 -3.60
N PHE A 104 1.38 -10.13 -3.56
CA PHE A 104 1.69 -9.09 -2.57
C PHE A 104 1.53 -9.60 -1.13
N VAL A 105 0.40 -10.25 -0.81
CA VAL A 105 0.11 -10.77 0.53
C VAL A 105 1.11 -11.85 0.92
N SER A 106 1.42 -12.79 0.01
CA SER A 106 2.41 -13.84 0.26
C SER A 106 3.79 -13.26 0.61
N VAL A 107 4.24 -12.23 -0.12
CA VAL A 107 5.52 -11.56 0.14
C VAL A 107 5.46 -10.78 1.45
N LEU A 108 4.36 -10.08 1.74
CA LEU A 108 4.22 -9.33 2.98
C LEU A 108 4.23 -10.24 4.21
N ASP A 109 3.56 -11.39 4.14
CA ASP A 109 3.56 -12.38 5.21
C ASP A 109 4.97 -12.93 5.48
N GLU A 110 5.72 -13.26 4.43
CA GLU A 110 7.11 -13.73 4.57
C GLU A 110 7.99 -12.67 5.28
N LEU A 111 7.83 -11.41 4.90
CA LEU A 111 8.65 -10.31 5.43
C LEU A 111 8.24 -9.83 6.83
N LEU A 112 7.00 -10.08 7.27
CA LEU A 112 6.53 -9.76 8.62
C LEU A 112 6.62 -10.93 9.60
N GLY A 113 6.64 -12.17 9.09
CA GLY A 113 6.73 -13.40 9.89
C GLY A 113 8.15 -13.89 10.15
N GLY A 114 9.14 -13.34 9.45
CA GLY A 114 10.57 -13.55 9.73
C GLY A 114 11.13 -12.55 10.73
#